data_AF-A0A3N5FCE5-F1
#
_entry.id   AF-A0A3N5FCE5-F1
#
_cell.length_a   1.000
_cell.length_b   1.000
_cell.length_c   1.000
_cell.angle_alpha   90.00
_cell.angle_beta   90.00
_cell.angle_gamma   90.00
#
_symmetry.space_group_name_H-M   'P 1'
#
loop_
_entity.id
_entity.type
_entity.pdbx_description
1 polymer ?
#
loop_
_entity_poly.entity_id
_entity_poly.type
_entity_poly.pdbx_seq_one_letter_code
_entity_poly.pdbx_strand_id
1 'polypeptide(L)'
;MKFEDVALFGGAARTSSSESDPIDLLHYLGYSAQFVYDNTTPTAGAFTAAATDICTKNGHGFSTGLKVQVSTDGTLPAGLSAGTDYFVIVGTANTFALTDTLAHALAGTDIINIGDAGTGTHTITPTSLAGGNVKLQWSNNGTDWGDVASGGGDITADGNVMYNFSGVFYRYVKAVFAITAGQVVLSGKLYTKGE
;
A
#
# COMPACT_ATOMS: atom_id res chain seq x y z
N MET A 1 3.96 34.94 -10.81
CA MET A 1 4.31 33.75 -10.01
C MET A 1 3.06 33.11 -9.41
N LYS A 2 2.46 32.19 -10.16
CA LYS A 2 1.39 31.30 -9.69
C LYS A 2 2.05 30.04 -9.14
N PHE A 3 1.52 29.55 -8.02
CA PHE A 3 2.00 28.36 -7.35
C PHE A 3 0.87 27.35 -7.30
N GLU A 4 1.14 26.11 -7.71
CA GLU A 4 0.12 25.06 -7.76
C GLU A 4 0.61 23.83 -6.99
N ASP A 5 -0.22 23.41 -6.03
CA ASP A 5 -0.06 22.15 -5.32
C ASP A 5 -0.82 21.05 -6.08
N VAL A 6 -0.13 19.96 -6.41
CA VAL A 6 -0.71 18.78 -7.06
C VAL A 6 -0.51 17.57 -6.16
N ALA A 7 -1.60 16.87 -5.86
CA ALA A 7 -1.53 15.60 -5.13
C ALA A 7 -1.04 14.48 -6.07
N LEU A 8 0.03 13.80 -5.68
CA LEU A 8 0.59 12.65 -6.41
C LEU A 8 0.02 11.33 -5.90
N PHE A 9 -0.14 11.21 -4.58
CA PHE A 9 -0.76 10.07 -3.93
C PHE A 9 -1.65 10.56 -2.78
N GLY A 10 -2.82 9.95 -2.64
CA GLY A 10 -3.64 10.07 -1.43
C GLY A 10 -3.08 9.18 -0.34
N GLY A 11 -2.96 9.73 0.88
CA GLY A 11 -2.43 9.11 2.11
C GLY A 11 -3.23 7.93 2.66
N ALA A 12 -3.81 7.11 1.79
CA ALA A 12 -4.40 5.84 2.13
C ALA A 12 -3.30 4.76 2.19
N ALA A 13 -3.54 3.73 2.98
CA ALA A 13 -2.70 2.55 3.02
C ALA A 13 -2.78 1.78 1.69
N ARG A 14 -1.63 1.29 1.24
CA ARG A 14 -1.43 0.59 -0.04
C ARG A 14 -0.70 -0.71 0.20
N THR A 15 -1.14 -1.73 -0.51
CA THR A 15 -0.58 -3.10 -0.49
C THR A 15 0.01 -3.51 -1.83
N SER A 16 -0.01 -2.60 -2.82
CA SER A 16 0.46 -2.81 -4.18
C SER A 16 1.16 -1.58 -4.74
N SER A 17 2.04 -1.80 -5.71
CA SER A 17 2.72 -0.74 -6.45
C SER A 17 1.73 0.08 -7.28
N SER A 18 1.99 1.38 -7.42
CA SER A 18 1.13 2.28 -8.19
C SER A 18 1.91 3.49 -8.73
N GLU A 19 1.35 4.13 -9.75
CA GLU A 19 1.89 5.37 -10.33
C GLU A 19 0.87 6.50 -10.20
N SER A 20 1.35 7.74 -10.16
CA SER A 20 0.49 8.93 -10.26
C SER A 20 0.21 9.28 -11.72
N ASP A 21 -0.79 10.11 -11.94
CA ASP A 21 -0.97 10.77 -13.24
C ASP A 21 0.26 11.63 -13.59
N PRO A 22 0.68 11.67 -14.86
CA PRO A 22 1.67 12.60 -15.35
C PRO A 22 1.29 14.07 -15.16
N ILE A 23 2.24 14.86 -14.68
CA ILE A 23 2.12 16.32 -14.57
C ILE A 23 2.91 16.96 -15.72
N ASP A 24 2.27 17.87 -16.43
CA ASP A 24 2.88 18.67 -17.49
C ASP A 24 3.65 19.88 -16.92
N LEU A 25 4.91 20.01 -17.32
CA LEU A 25 5.84 21.01 -16.82
C LEU A 25 6.19 22.15 -17.80
N LEU A 26 5.52 22.30 -18.96
CA LEU A 26 5.95 23.20 -20.06
C LEU A 26 6.39 24.62 -19.66
N HIS A 27 5.66 25.21 -18.71
CA HIS A 27 5.73 26.63 -18.38
C HIS A 27 6.20 26.86 -16.95
N TYR A 28 6.85 25.85 -16.37
CA TYR A 28 7.33 25.89 -15.00
C TYR A 28 8.85 25.95 -14.97
N LEU A 29 9.37 26.86 -14.16
CA LEU A 29 10.82 27.09 -14.03
C LEU A 29 11.49 26.10 -13.06
N GLY A 30 10.69 25.41 -12.27
CA GLY A 30 11.14 24.49 -11.24
C GLY A 30 9.97 23.82 -10.54
N TYR A 31 10.27 22.75 -9.83
CA TYR A 31 9.31 22.11 -8.93
C TYR A 31 10.02 21.50 -7.73
N SER A 32 9.25 21.28 -6.67
CA SER A 32 9.64 20.45 -5.55
C SER A 32 8.60 19.37 -5.34
N ALA A 33 9.01 18.21 -4.84
CA ALA A 33 8.08 17.15 -4.45
C ALA A 33 8.41 16.67 -3.04
N GLN A 34 7.38 16.32 -2.28
CA GLN A 34 7.51 15.69 -0.99
C GLN A 34 6.72 14.39 -1.01
N PHE A 35 7.35 13.32 -0.55
CA PHE A 35 6.69 12.08 -0.22
C PHE A 35 6.85 11.82 1.26
N VAL A 36 5.74 11.44 1.91
CA VAL A 36 5.71 10.97 3.29
C VAL A 36 5.19 9.55 3.24
N TYR A 37 5.92 8.63 3.87
CA TYR A 37 5.58 7.23 3.91
C TYR A 37 5.62 6.73 5.35
N ASP A 38 4.57 6.04 5.76
CA ASP A 38 4.49 5.40 7.06
C ASP A 38 4.42 3.88 6.85
N ASN A 39 5.36 3.16 7.44
CA ASN A 39 5.35 1.71 7.51
C ASN A 39 4.28 1.27 8.51
N THR A 40 3.06 1.08 8.00
CA THR A 40 1.92 0.67 8.81
C THR A 40 1.79 -0.85 8.93
N THR A 41 2.91 -1.60 9.00
CA THR A 41 2.85 -3.06 9.19
C THR A 41 2.03 -3.37 10.45
N PRO A 42 0.84 -4.00 10.33
CA PRO A 42 -0.01 -4.20 11.50
C PRO A 42 0.57 -5.29 12.42
N THR A 43 0.24 -5.25 13.72
CA THR A 43 0.72 -6.26 14.67
C THR A 43 -0.06 -7.57 14.51
N ALA A 44 0.67 -8.69 14.52
CA ALA A 44 0.08 -10.02 14.69
C ALA A 44 -0.76 -10.07 15.97
N GLY A 45 -1.80 -10.89 16.00
CA GLY A 45 -2.61 -11.01 17.19
C GLY A 45 -3.73 -12.03 17.08
N ALA A 46 -4.42 -12.23 18.20
CA ALA A 46 -5.54 -13.15 18.26
C ALA A 46 -6.71 -12.66 17.38
N PHE A 47 -7.39 -13.60 16.75
CA PHE A 47 -8.64 -13.37 16.05
C PHE A 47 -9.63 -14.50 16.34
N THR A 48 -10.91 -14.23 16.12
CA THR A 48 -11.97 -15.24 16.14
C THR A 48 -12.58 -15.36 14.75
N ALA A 49 -12.98 -16.55 14.36
CA ALA A 49 -13.74 -16.79 13.14
C ALA A 49 -15.12 -17.35 13.47
N ALA A 50 -16.10 -17.09 12.59
CA ALA A 50 -17.45 -17.63 12.70
C ALA A 50 -17.86 -18.28 11.37
N ALA A 51 -18.86 -19.15 11.41
CA ALA A 51 -19.41 -19.81 10.21
C ALA A 51 -20.17 -18.87 9.24
N THR A 52 -19.98 -17.56 9.41
CA THR A 52 -20.45 -16.50 8.52
C THR A 52 -19.31 -15.98 7.63
N ASP A 53 -18.17 -16.68 7.58
CA ASP A 53 -16.93 -16.30 6.87
C ASP A 53 -16.27 -14.99 7.36
N ILE A 54 -16.76 -14.47 8.49
CA ILE A 54 -16.27 -13.23 9.09
C ILE A 54 -15.30 -13.58 10.21
N CYS A 55 -14.12 -12.97 10.11
CA CYS A 55 -13.11 -12.96 11.14
C CYS A 55 -13.15 -11.63 11.91
N THR A 56 -12.85 -11.67 13.21
CA THR A 56 -12.85 -10.51 14.10
C THR A 56 -11.51 -10.38 14.81
N LYS A 57 -10.89 -9.20 14.68
CA LYS A 57 -9.74 -8.73 15.46
C LYS A 57 -9.92 -7.23 15.67
N ASN A 58 -10.15 -6.80 16.90
CA ASN A 58 -10.39 -5.38 17.18
C ASN A 58 -9.17 -4.53 16.80
N GLY A 59 -9.42 -3.41 16.11
CA GLY A 59 -8.37 -2.49 15.69
C GLY A 59 -7.29 -3.17 14.85
N HIS A 60 -7.68 -3.99 13.87
CA HIS A 60 -6.71 -4.81 13.15
C HIS A 60 -5.71 -4.02 12.30
N GLY A 61 -6.06 -2.82 11.83
CA GLY A 61 -5.17 -1.96 11.03
C GLY A 61 -4.90 -2.45 9.60
N PHE A 62 -5.43 -3.62 9.23
CA PHE A 62 -5.34 -4.18 7.89
C PHE A 62 -6.01 -3.31 6.81
N SER A 63 -5.44 -3.36 5.61
CA SER A 63 -6.06 -2.89 4.36
C SER A 63 -6.43 -4.07 3.47
N THR A 64 -7.42 -3.88 2.60
CA THR A 64 -7.80 -4.91 1.62
C THR A 64 -6.61 -5.26 0.73
N GLY A 65 -6.41 -6.55 0.49
CA GLY A 65 -5.27 -7.10 -0.23
C GLY A 65 -4.02 -7.33 0.62
N LEU A 66 -4.02 -7.01 1.92
CA LEU A 66 -2.90 -7.34 2.80
C LEU A 66 -2.76 -8.86 2.92
N LYS A 67 -1.56 -9.37 2.66
CA LYS A 67 -1.22 -10.78 2.83
C LYS A 67 -1.00 -11.14 4.29
N VAL A 68 -1.62 -12.22 4.73
CA VAL A 68 -1.60 -12.70 6.11
C VAL A 68 -1.43 -14.22 6.14
N GLN A 69 -0.93 -14.75 7.26
CA GLN A 69 -0.93 -16.17 7.57
C GLN A 69 -1.63 -16.40 8.90
N VAL A 70 -2.19 -17.60 9.08
CA VAL A 70 -2.89 -17.98 10.31
C VAL A 70 -2.20 -19.14 11.02
N SER A 71 -2.38 -19.22 12.34
CA SER A 71 -1.90 -20.29 13.20
C SER A 71 -2.84 -20.46 14.39
N THR A 72 -2.72 -21.55 15.14
CA THR A 72 -3.52 -21.83 16.34
C THR A 72 -2.74 -22.72 17.32
N ASP A 73 -3.15 -22.75 18.58
CA ASP A 73 -2.71 -23.75 19.58
C ASP A 73 -3.68 -24.96 19.70
N GLY A 74 -4.80 -24.95 18.96
CA GLY A 74 -5.80 -26.02 18.88
C GLY A 74 -6.11 -26.45 17.44
N THR A 75 -7.39 -26.47 17.07
CA THR A 75 -7.85 -26.76 15.69
C THR A 75 -8.18 -25.45 14.99
N LEU A 76 -7.63 -25.20 13.79
CA LEU A 76 -7.95 -23.98 13.04
C LEU A 76 -9.44 -23.97 12.62
N PRO A 77 -10.03 -22.78 12.38
CA PRO A 77 -11.34 -22.69 11.75
C PRO A 77 -11.37 -23.49 10.45
N ALA A 78 -12.46 -24.22 10.20
CA ALA A 78 -12.56 -25.08 9.02
C ALA A 78 -12.42 -24.23 7.75
N GLY A 79 -11.67 -24.72 6.75
CA GLY A 79 -11.34 -23.95 5.54
C GLY A 79 -10.03 -23.16 5.64
N LEU A 80 -9.49 -22.96 6.84
CA LEU A 80 -8.17 -22.37 7.05
C LEU A 80 -7.10 -23.43 7.30
N SER A 81 -5.88 -23.14 6.87
CA SER A 81 -4.70 -23.99 7.05
C SER A 81 -3.51 -23.17 7.52
N ALA A 82 -2.74 -23.73 8.45
CA ALA A 82 -1.59 -23.05 9.03
C ALA A 82 -0.48 -22.89 7.98
N GLY A 83 0.18 -21.72 7.97
CA GLY A 83 1.27 -21.42 7.04
C GLY A 83 0.83 -21.19 5.58
N THR A 84 -0.48 -21.21 5.29
CA THR A 84 -1.03 -20.81 4.00
C THR A 84 -1.15 -19.29 3.92
N ASP A 85 -0.77 -18.72 2.78
CA ASP A 85 -0.95 -17.30 2.49
C ASP A 85 -2.42 -17.02 2.15
N TYR A 86 -3.01 -16.07 2.88
CA TYR A 86 -4.35 -15.54 2.64
C TYR A 86 -4.28 -14.03 2.40
N PHE A 87 -5.32 -13.47 1.79
CA PHE A 87 -5.45 -12.04 1.54
C PHE A 87 -6.70 -11.48 2.23
N VAL A 88 -6.55 -10.32 2.86
CA VAL A 88 -7.60 -9.69 3.66
C VAL A 88 -8.60 -8.94 2.79
N ILE A 89 -9.89 -9.09 3.08
CA ILE A 89 -10.96 -8.17 2.66
C ILE A 89 -11.46 -7.46 3.91
N VAL A 90 -11.25 -6.15 4.00
CA VAL A 90 -11.68 -5.37 5.17
C VAL A 90 -13.19 -5.15 5.14
N GLY A 91 -13.89 -5.50 6.22
CA GLY A 91 -15.30 -5.20 6.40
C GLY A 91 -15.53 -3.96 7.25
N THR A 92 -14.93 -3.92 8.45
CA THR A 92 -14.95 -2.77 9.36
C THR A 92 -13.56 -2.58 9.97
N ALA A 93 -13.40 -1.69 10.95
CA ALA A 93 -12.14 -1.56 11.70
C ALA A 93 -11.82 -2.78 12.60
N ASN A 94 -12.80 -3.67 12.81
CA ASN A 94 -12.70 -4.83 13.70
C ASN A 94 -12.97 -6.16 13.00
N THR A 95 -13.47 -6.14 11.77
CA THR A 95 -13.93 -7.34 11.06
C THR A 95 -13.37 -7.39 9.65
N PHE A 96 -13.04 -8.60 9.21
CA PHE A 96 -12.47 -8.87 7.91
C PHE A 96 -12.86 -10.28 7.42
N ALA A 97 -12.72 -10.51 6.13
CA ALA A 97 -12.80 -11.83 5.51
C ALA A 97 -11.44 -12.20 4.89
N LEU A 98 -11.26 -13.48 4.56
CA LEU A 98 -10.04 -14.00 3.94
C LEU A 98 -10.36 -14.60 2.57
N THR A 99 -9.39 -14.53 1.66
CA THR A 99 -9.42 -15.17 0.34
C THR A 99 -8.03 -15.73 -0.01
N ASP A 100 -7.94 -16.54 -1.05
CA ASP A 100 -6.73 -17.25 -1.49
C ASP A 100 -5.83 -16.41 -2.41
N THR A 101 -6.35 -15.37 -3.06
CA THR A 101 -5.56 -14.51 -3.96
C THR A 101 -5.77 -13.01 -3.73
N LEU A 102 -4.77 -12.22 -4.08
CA LEU A 102 -4.87 -10.75 -4.08
C LEU A 102 -5.99 -10.25 -4.99
N ALA A 103 -6.18 -10.88 -6.16
CA ALA A 103 -7.19 -10.47 -7.13
C ALA A 103 -8.61 -10.61 -6.56
N HIS A 104 -8.89 -11.74 -5.91
CA HIS A 104 -10.16 -11.95 -5.22
C HIS A 104 -10.37 -10.96 -4.08
N ALA A 105 -9.31 -10.61 -3.34
CA ALA A 105 -9.40 -9.65 -2.24
C ALA A 105 -9.77 -8.25 -2.75
N LEU A 106 -9.13 -7.82 -3.84
CA LEU A 106 -9.40 -6.53 -4.47
C LEU A 106 -10.77 -6.49 -5.16
N ALA A 107 -11.26 -7.63 -5.66
CA ALA A 107 -12.59 -7.76 -6.26
C ALA A 107 -13.71 -7.95 -5.23
N GLY A 108 -13.38 -8.36 -4.00
CA GLY A 108 -14.36 -8.73 -2.98
C GLY A 108 -15.08 -10.04 -3.27
N THR A 109 -14.42 -10.98 -3.94
CA THR A 109 -14.98 -12.29 -4.35
C THR A 109 -14.25 -13.45 -3.68
N ASP A 110 -14.74 -14.68 -3.90
CA ASP A 110 -14.08 -15.94 -3.50
C ASP A 110 -13.56 -15.94 -2.06
N ILE A 111 -14.45 -15.54 -1.15
CA ILE A 111 -14.20 -15.57 0.29
C ILE A 111 -14.05 -17.04 0.73
N ILE A 112 -13.06 -17.31 1.57
CA ILE A 112 -12.88 -18.63 2.17
C ILE A 112 -14.10 -18.98 3.01
N ASN A 113 -14.74 -20.09 2.69
CA ASN A 113 -15.83 -20.64 3.46
C ASN A 113 -15.31 -21.22 4.79
N ILE A 114 -15.77 -20.63 5.91
CA ILE A 114 -15.47 -21.07 7.26
C ILE A 114 -16.59 -21.97 7.75
N GLY A 115 -16.34 -23.28 7.77
CA GLY A 115 -17.38 -24.26 8.16
C GLY A 115 -17.60 -24.41 9.67
N ASP A 116 -16.60 -24.05 10.49
CA ASP A 116 -16.60 -24.14 11.94
C ASP A 116 -15.57 -23.16 12.53
N ALA A 117 -15.80 -22.70 13.76
CA ALA A 117 -14.96 -21.71 14.41
C ALA A 117 -13.59 -22.24 14.84
N GLY A 118 -13.39 -23.55 14.92
CA GLY A 118 -12.18 -24.15 15.47
C GLY A 118 -12.10 -24.08 17.00
N THR A 119 -10.93 -24.41 17.55
CA THR A 119 -10.65 -24.40 18.99
C THR A 119 -9.28 -23.80 19.28
N GLY A 120 -9.15 -23.24 20.49
CA GLY A 120 -7.90 -22.62 20.93
C GLY A 120 -7.80 -21.14 20.52
N THR A 121 -6.59 -20.60 20.62
CA THR A 121 -6.26 -19.22 20.28
C THR A 121 -5.75 -19.15 18.86
N HIS A 122 -6.56 -18.63 17.94
CA HIS A 122 -6.12 -18.39 16.56
C HIS A 122 -5.35 -17.08 16.46
N THR A 123 -4.17 -17.12 15.85
CA THR A 123 -3.33 -15.94 15.62
C THR A 123 -3.23 -15.66 14.13
N ILE A 124 -3.51 -14.41 13.75
CA ILE A 124 -3.31 -13.88 12.40
C ILE A 124 -2.02 -13.06 12.39
N THR A 125 -1.15 -13.35 11.43
CA THR A 125 0.16 -12.74 11.27
C THR A 125 0.22 -12.05 9.91
N PRO A 126 0.23 -10.71 9.86
CA PRO A 126 0.38 -9.99 8.60
C PRO A 126 1.82 -10.07 8.09
N THR A 127 1.97 -10.05 6.77
CA THR A 127 3.29 -9.98 6.12
C THR A 127 3.91 -8.62 6.39
N SER A 128 5.13 -8.60 6.91
CA SER A 128 5.88 -7.36 7.11
C SER A 128 6.19 -6.65 5.81
N LEU A 129 6.40 -5.33 5.87
CA LEU A 129 6.90 -4.57 4.75
C LEU A 129 8.21 -5.18 4.22
N ALA A 130 8.21 -5.56 2.94
CA ALA A 130 9.38 -6.06 2.25
C ALA A 130 9.54 -5.28 0.93
N GLY A 131 10.69 -4.60 0.79
CA GLY A 131 11.08 -3.89 -0.42
C GLY A 131 10.03 -2.89 -0.89
N GLY A 132 10.09 -1.66 -0.36
CA GLY A 132 9.29 -0.54 -0.82
C GLY A 132 10.18 0.63 -1.23
N ASN A 133 9.80 1.35 -2.29
CA ASN A 133 10.47 2.59 -2.66
C ASN A 133 9.51 3.57 -3.34
N VAL A 134 9.79 4.86 -3.19
CA VAL A 134 9.11 5.94 -3.91
C VAL A 134 10.10 6.75 -4.71
N LYS A 135 9.80 7.00 -5.99
CA LYS A 135 10.65 7.75 -6.90
C LYS A 135 9.85 8.66 -7.82
N LEU A 136 10.54 9.62 -8.42
CA LEU A 136 10.03 10.38 -9.56
C LEU A 136 10.58 9.82 -10.87
N GLN A 137 9.75 9.85 -11.90
CA GLN A 137 10.15 9.57 -13.27
C GLN A 137 9.83 10.77 -14.16
N TRP A 138 10.64 10.95 -15.21
CA TRP A 138 10.51 12.03 -16.17
C TRP A 138 10.34 11.48 -17.59
N SER A 139 9.73 12.29 -18.45
CA SER A 139 9.54 11.98 -19.87
C SER A 139 9.45 13.25 -20.71
N ASN A 140 9.83 13.14 -21.99
CA ASN A 140 9.62 14.18 -23.00
C ASN A 140 8.45 13.91 -23.95
N ASN A 141 7.95 12.67 -24.00
CA ASN A 141 6.86 12.25 -24.87
C ASN A 141 5.65 11.71 -24.12
N GLY A 142 5.75 11.51 -22.79
CA GLY A 142 4.68 10.96 -21.96
C GLY A 142 4.51 9.45 -22.08
N THR A 143 5.39 8.77 -22.81
CA THR A 143 5.32 7.31 -23.06
C THR A 143 6.57 6.60 -22.57
N ASP A 144 7.76 7.14 -22.86
CA ASP A 144 9.04 6.61 -22.40
C ASP A 144 9.46 7.33 -21.12
N TRP A 145 9.72 6.57 -20.06
CA TRP A 145 9.96 7.11 -18.72
C TRP A 145 11.35 6.73 -18.21
N GLY A 146 12.10 7.74 -17.79
CA GLY A 146 13.39 7.58 -17.10
C GLY A 146 13.26 7.94 -15.62
N ASP A 147 14.08 7.32 -14.78
CA ASP A 147 14.15 7.72 -13.37
C ASP A 147 14.81 9.10 -13.24
N VAL A 148 14.27 9.94 -12.35
CA VAL A 148 14.91 11.21 -12.00
C VAL A 148 16.14 10.91 -11.13
N ALA A 149 17.32 11.29 -11.63
CA ALA A 149 18.61 10.92 -11.04
C ALA A 149 18.95 11.73 -9.78
N SER A 150 18.29 11.41 -8.67
CA SER A 150 18.71 11.72 -7.28
C SER A 150 17.58 11.33 -6.33
N GLY A 151 17.74 10.22 -5.61
CA GLY A 151 17.05 9.95 -4.36
C GLY A 151 15.65 9.36 -4.44
N GLY A 152 15.49 8.17 -5.05
CA GLY A 152 14.39 7.30 -4.64
C GLY A 152 14.46 7.05 -3.13
N GLY A 153 13.35 7.23 -2.41
CA GLY A 153 13.28 6.95 -0.98
C GLY A 153 12.95 5.47 -0.79
N ASP A 154 13.93 4.69 -0.37
CA ASP A 154 13.67 3.33 0.11
C ASP A 154 12.84 3.42 1.40
N ILE A 155 11.77 2.63 1.45
CA ILE A 155 10.82 2.61 2.56
C ILE A 155 11.20 1.43 3.43
N THR A 156 12.06 1.68 4.41
CA THR A 156 12.45 0.70 5.43
C THR A 156 11.83 1.00 6.79
N ALA A 157 11.38 2.24 7.00
CA ALA A 157 10.72 2.74 8.20
C ALA A 157 9.88 3.99 7.83
N ASP A 158 9.16 4.53 8.81
CA ASP A 158 8.45 5.80 8.67
C ASP A 158 9.44 6.92 8.30
N GLY A 159 9.05 7.77 7.36
CA GLY A 159 9.94 8.82 6.89
C GLY A 159 9.38 9.67 5.77
N ASN A 160 10.24 10.51 5.23
CA ASN A 160 9.91 11.33 4.08
C ASN A 160 11.12 11.50 3.16
N VAL A 161 10.83 11.87 1.91
CA VAL A 161 11.85 12.30 0.96
C VAL A 161 11.38 13.58 0.28
N MET A 162 12.32 14.51 0.11
CA MET A 162 12.08 15.79 -0.53
C MET A 162 12.96 15.92 -1.77
N TYR A 163 12.36 16.40 -2.84
CA TYR A 163 12.99 16.73 -4.10
C TYR A 163 12.89 18.22 -4.34
N ASN A 164 13.96 18.84 -4.81
CA ASN A 164 13.98 20.24 -5.18
C ASN A 164 14.77 20.41 -6.47
N PHE A 165 14.10 20.83 -7.54
CA PHE A 165 14.69 21.03 -8.84
C PHE A 165 14.48 22.48 -9.31
N SER A 166 15.60 23.18 -9.51
CA SER A 166 15.65 24.48 -10.18
C SER A 166 16.05 24.28 -11.64
N GLY A 167 15.17 24.62 -12.59
CA GLY A 167 15.39 24.38 -14.01
C GLY A 167 14.85 23.01 -14.42
N VAL A 168 13.65 22.98 -14.98
CA VAL A 168 13.05 21.76 -15.54
C VAL A 168 13.40 21.68 -17.02
N PHE A 169 14.05 20.59 -17.43
CA PHE A 169 14.43 20.34 -18.83
C PHE A 169 13.59 19.25 -19.50
N TYR A 170 12.58 18.74 -18.81
CA TYR A 170 11.67 17.69 -19.28
C TYR A 170 10.22 18.14 -19.26
N ARG A 171 9.44 17.52 -20.15
CA ARG A 171 8.03 17.86 -20.38
C ARG A 171 7.10 17.34 -19.29
N TYR A 172 7.33 16.11 -18.82
CA TYR A 172 6.43 15.44 -17.90
C TYR A 172 7.18 14.87 -16.70
N VAL A 173 6.52 14.86 -15.55
CA VAL A 173 6.96 14.14 -14.35
C VAL A 173 5.81 13.31 -13.78
N LYS A 174 6.11 12.14 -13.25
CA LYS A 174 5.15 11.35 -12.45
C LYS A 174 5.85 10.74 -11.24
N ALA A 175 5.06 10.34 -10.26
CA ALA A 175 5.53 9.58 -9.12
C ALA A 175 5.29 8.08 -9.32
N VAL A 176 6.23 7.26 -8.87
CA VAL A 176 6.15 5.81 -8.89
C VAL A 176 6.40 5.29 -7.49
N PHE A 177 5.47 4.48 -7.00
CA PHE A 177 5.58 3.74 -5.76
C PHE A 177 5.65 2.26 -6.08
N ALA A 178 6.67 1.58 -5.56
CA ALA A 178 6.76 0.14 -5.63
C ALA A 178 6.80 -0.44 -4.21
N ILE A 179 6.18 -1.61 -4.05
CA ILE A 179 6.19 -2.41 -2.83
C ILE A 179 6.11 -3.88 -3.24
N THR A 180 6.86 -4.75 -2.56
CA THR A 180 6.83 -6.20 -2.84
C THR A 180 5.82 -6.91 -1.94
N ALA A 181 5.79 -6.56 -0.66
CA ALA A 181 4.81 -7.07 0.29
C ALA A 181 4.62 -6.12 1.48
N GLY A 182 3.52 -6.33 2.21
CA GLY A 182 3.16 -5.55 3.39
C GLY A 182 2.21 -4.40 3.06
N GLN A 183 2.23 -3.37 3.89
CA GLN A 183 1.34 -2.22 3.80
C GLN A 183 2.07 -0.94 4.15
N VAL A 184 1.86 0.11 3.35
CA VAL A 184 2.42 1.45 3.59
C VAL A 184 1.35 2.50 3.38
N VAL A 185 1.27 3.48 4.27
CA VAL A 185 0.53 4.72 4.00
C VAL A 185 1.46 5.66 3.25
N LEU A 186 1.03 6.13 2.07
CA LEU A 186 1.85 6.98 1.21
C LEU A 186 1.10 8.24 0.83
N SER A 187 1.67 9.39 1.17
CA SER A 187 1.23 10.71 0.69
C SER A 187 2.30 11.33 -0.19
N GLY A 188 1.89 11.94 -1.29
CA GLY A 188 2.80 12.64 -2.19
C GLY A 188 2.20 13.97 -2.64
N LYS A 189 3.00 15.03 -2.59
CA LYS A 189 2.65 16.34 -3.13
C LYS A 189 3.75 16.87 -4.03
N LEU A 190 3.36 17.53 -5.09
CA LEU A 190 4.25 18.27 -5.97
C LEU A 190 3.84 19.73 -6.00
N TYR A 191 4.83 20.61 -5.98
CA TYR A 191 4.66 22.04 -6.04
C TYR A 191 5.43 22.59 -7.23
N THR A 192 4.76 23.32 -8.10
CA THR A 192 5.38 23.96 -9.26
C THR A 192 5.56 25.46 -9.05
N LYS A 193 6.65 26.00 -9.60
CA LYS A 193 6.92 27.43 -9.64
C LYS A 193 6.70 27.92 -11.07
N GLY A 194 5.61 28.64 -11.29
CA GLY A 194 5.35 29.31 -12.56
C GLY A 194 6.27 30.51 -12.78
N GLU A 195 6.31 30.97 -14.03
CA GLU A 195 6.93 32.24 -14.43
C GLU A 195 6.31 33.46 -13.69
#